data_AF-A0A8E2WAU7-F1
#
_entry.id   AF-A0A8E2WAU7-F1
#
_cell.length_a   1.000
_cell.length_b   1.000
_cell.length_c   1.000
_cell.angle_alpha   90.00
_cell.angle_beta   90.00
_cell.angle_gamma   90.00
#
_symmetry.space_group_name_H-M   'P 1'
#
loop_
_entity.id
_entity.type
_entity.pdbx_description
1 polymer ?
#
loop_
_entity_poly.entity_id
_entity_poly.type
_entity_poly.pdbx_seq_one_letter_code
_entity_poly.pdbx_strand_id
1 'polypeptide(L)'
;MLPETRKIVAVKFGNSERTYDYDATGFEVSVGQKVIIPMRGREVSVEVVEIKAESELAKVAILRIAEPENPPVVDVRTEEQRADKHPNGQPMWAPSGTLLDERGNRSIFDDVDQ
;
A
#
# COMPACT_ATOMS: atom_id res chain seq x y z
N MET A 1 -24.08 -10.82 -13.65
CA MET A 1 -23.39 -10.44 -12.40
C MET A 1 -22.48 -11.60 -12.04
N LEU A 2 -21.17 -11.40 -11.99
CA LEU A 2 -20.27 -12.43 -11.46
C LEU A 2 -20.58 -12.56 -9.96
N PRO A 3 -20.66 -13.77 -9.39
CA PRO A 3 -20.78 -13.91 -7.96
C PRO A 3 -19.56 -13.24 -7.31
N GLU A 4 -19.81 -12.30 -6.41
CA GLU A 4 -18.77 -11.76 -5.53
C GLU A 4 -18.08 -12.95 -4.86
N THR A 5 -16.83 -13.23 -5.23
CA THR A 5 -16.08 -14.35 -4.64
C THR A 5 -15.90 -14.04 -3.16
N ARG A 6 -16.65 -14.75 -2.30
CA ARG A 6 -16.49 -14.66 -0.86
C ARG A 6 -15.03 -14.93 -0.51
N LYS A 7 -14.41 -13.98 0.20
CA LYS A 7 -13.00 -14.06 0.56
C LYS A 7 -12.88 -13.85 2.05
N ILE A 8 -12.23 -14.79 2.73
CA ILE A 8 -11.94 -14.70 4.15
C ILE A 8 -10.44 -14.49 4.31
N VAL A 9 -10.05 -13.60 5.21
CA VAL A 9 -8.64 -13.39 5.58
C VAL A 9 -8.42 -13.78 7.03
N ALA A 10 -7.38 -14.57 7.27
CA ALA A 10 -6.83 -14.74 8.60
C ALA A 10 -5.80 -13.63 8.83
N VAL A 11 -5.94 -12.89 9.92
CA VAL A 11 -5.04 -11.79 10.29
C VAL A 11 -4.38 -12.04 11.63
N LYS A 12 -3.12 -11.58 11.78
CA LYS A 12 -2.41 -11.58 13.07
C LYS A 12 -2.29 -10.16 13.61
N PHE A 13 -2.37 -10.02 14.93
CA PHE A 13 -2.16 -8.74 15.61
C PHE A 13 -0.70 -8.62 16.05
N GLY A 14 0.06 -7.76 15.39
CA GLY A 14 1.48 -7.55 15.71
C GLY A 14 2.28 -8.87 15.71
N ASN A 15 3.02 -9.12 16.80
CA ASN A 15 3.79 -10.35 17.00
C ASN A 15 3.01 -11.48 17.69
N SER A 16 1.68 -11.46 17.65
CA SER A 16 0.88 -12.54 18.23
C SER A 16 0.88 -13.78 17.33
N GLU A 17 0.92 -14.96 17.95
CA GLU A 17 0.75 -16.26 17.27
C GLU A 17 -0.73 -16.57 16.97
N ARG A 18 -1.67 -15.76 17.50
CA ARG A 18 -3.10 -15.97 17.28
C ARG A 18 -3.55 -15.30 15.98
N THR A 19 -4.25 -16.07 15.17
CA THR A 19 -4.90 -15.61 13.95
C THR A 19 -6.41 -15.49 14.16
N TYR A 20 -7.01 -14.53 13.48
CA TYR A 20 -8.45 -14.26 13.54
C TYR A 20 -9.00 -14.15 12.12
N ASP A 21 -10.12 -14.82 11.86
CA ASP A 21 -10.75 -14.83 10.54
C ASP A 21 -11.72 -13.64 10.39
N TYR A 22 -11.56 -12.87 9.32
CA TYR A 22 -12.41 -11.74 8.95
C TYR A 22 -12.92 -11.89 7.51
N ASP A 23 -14.12 -11.38 7.25
CA ASP A 23 -14.67 -11.33 5.90
C ASP A 23 -14.04 -10.16 5.12
N ALA A 24 -13.52 -10.45 3.94
CA ALA A 24 -12.91 -9.51 3.01
C ALA A 24 -13.57 -9.60 1.63
N THR A 25 -14.83 -10.02 1.58
CA THR A 25 -15.62 -10.06 0.34
C THR A 25 -15.72 -8.64 -0.22
N GLY A 26 -15.45 -8.49 -1.51
CA GLY A 26 -15.37 -7.18 -2.18
C GLY A 26 -14.01 -6.48 -2.08
N PHE A 27 -13.01 -7.06 -1.40
CA PHE A 27 -11.67 -6.49 -1.31
C PHE A 27 -10.60 -7.36 -2.01
N GLU A 28 -9.72 -6.69 -2.77
CA GLU A 28 -8.52 -7.30 -3.34
C GLU A 28 -7.37 -7.27 -2.34
N VAL A 29 -7.42 -8.22 -1.41
CA VAL A 29 -6.39 -8.46 -0.39
C VAL A 29 -5.46 -9.59 -0.78
N SER A 30 -4.18 -9.43 -0.47
CA SER A 30 -3.10 -10.41 -0.63
C SER A 30 -2.49 -10.80 0.73
N VAL A 31 -1.87 -11.98 0.81
CA VAL A 31 -1.09 -12.38 2.00
C VAL A 31 0.10 -11.42 2.17
N GLY A 32 0.37 -11.00 3.40
CA GLY A 32 1.37 -9.99 3.76
C GLY A 32 0.86 -8.55 3.66
N GLN A 33 -0.34 -8.32 3.14
CA GLN A 33 -0.94 -6.99 3.06
C GLN A 33 -1.52 -6.57 4.42
N LYS A 34 -1.47 -5.27 4.71
CA LYS A 34 -2.12 -4.70 5.89
C LYS A 34 -3.58 -4.36 5.58
N VAL A 35 -4.48 -4.69 6.50
CA VAL A 35 -5.90 -4.37 6.45
C VAL A 35 -6.34 -3.71 7.75
N ILE A 36 -7.38 -2.88 7.67
CA ILE A 36 -7.99 -2.22 8.82
C ILE A 36 -9.22 -3.00 9.24
N ILE A 37 -9.27 -3.40 10.50
CA ILE A 37 -10.40 -4.14 11.08
C ILE A 37 -11.07 -3.34 12.21
N PRO A 38 -12.37 -3.58 12.45
CA PRO A 38 -13.07 -2.99 13.59
C PRO A 38 -12.81 -3.84 14.85
N MET A 39 -12.20 -3.24 15.86
CA MET A 39 -11.92 -3.89 17.14
C MET A 39 -12.47 -3.04 18.29
N ARG A 40 -13.60 -3.47 18.88
CA ARG A 40 -14.23 -2.85 20.08
C ARG A 40 -14.35 -1.31 19.98
N GLY A 41 -14.79 -0.80 18.84
CA GLY A 41 -14.97 0.64 18.60
C GLY A 41 -13.69 1.39 18.21
N ARG A 42 -12.60 0.69 17.92
CA ARG A 42 -11.36 1.26 17.37
C ARG A 42 -11.03 0.59 16.03
N GLU A 43 -10.36 1.34 15.15
CA GLU A 43 -9.79 0.81 13.93
C GLU A 43 -8.37 0.31 14.21
N VAL A 44 -8.04 -0.90 13.77
CA VAL A 44 -6.72 -1.50 14.00
C VAL A 44 -6.15 -2.01 12.68
N SER A 45 -4.90 -1.64 12.40
CA SER A 45 -4.15 -2.19 11.27
C SER A 45 -3.54 -3.53 11.65
N VAL A 46 -3.80 -4.54 10.83
CA VAL A 46 -3.31 -5.92 11.01
C VAL A 46 -2.82 -6.49 9.69
N GLU A 47 -1.94 -7.48 9.76
CA GLU A 47 -1.37 -8.14 8.57
C GLU A 47 -2.14 -9.42 8.24
N VAL A 48 -2.48 -9.59 6.97
CA VAL A 48 -3.08 -10.82 6.44
C VAL A 48 -2.01 -11.90 6.37
N VAL A 49 -2.25 -13.02 7.04
CA VAL A 49 -1.33 -14.17 7.03
C VAL A 49 -1.81 -15.30 6.13
N GLU A 50 -3.12 -15.40 5.92
CA GLU A 50 -3.70 -16.47 5.13
C GLU A 50 -5.02 -16.00 4.51
N ILE A 51 -5.35 -16.54 3.33
CA ILE A 51 -6.61 -16.29 2.64
C ILE A 51 -7.35 -17.62 2.48
N LYS A 52 -8.61 -17.65 2.89
CA LYS A 52 -9.49 -18.82 2.84
C LYS A 52 -10.71 -18.52 1.97
N ALA A 53 -11.25 -19.55 1.32
CA ALA A 53 -12.47 -19.44 0.52
C ALA A 53 -13.75 -19.46 1.40
N GLU A 54 -13.69 -20.13 2.56
CA GLU A 54 -14.82 -20.27 3.48
C GLU A 54 -14.35 -20.29 4.94
N SER A 55 -15.13 -19.69 5.84
CA SER A 55 -14.96 -19.80 7.30
C SER A 55 -16.30 -19.52 7.98
N GLU A 56 -16.63 -20.34 8.99
CA GLU A 56 -17.82 -20.17 9.84
C GLU A 56 -17.60 -19.12 10.95
N LEU A 57 -16.34 -18.76 11.22
CA LEU A 57 -15.97 -17.83 12.30
C LEU A 57 -15.87 -16.38 11.83
N ALA A 58 -15.76 -16.15 10.52
CA ALA A 58 -15.73 -14.84 9.91
C ALA A 58 -17.12 -14.18 9.91
N LYS A 59 -17.51 -13.65 11.07
CA LYS A 59 -18.78 -12.92 11.27
C LYS A 59 -18.63 -11.42 11.06
N VAL A 60 -17.40 -10.92 11.05
CA VAL A 60 -17.07 -9.49 11.01
C VAL A 60 -16.25 -9.22 9.75
N ALA A 61 -16.63 -8.20 9.00
CA ALA A 61 -15.91 -7.78 7.80
C ALA A 61 -14.77 -6.81 8.14
N ILE A 62 -13.73 -6.79 7.31
CA ILE A 62 -12.72 -5.75 7.34
C ILE A 62 -13.34 -4.41 6.93
N LEU A 63 -12.81 -3.30 7.44
CA LEU A 63 -13.31 -1.96 7.12
C LEU A 63 -12.75 -1.48 5.78
N ARG A 64 -11.44 -1.64 5.60
CA ARG A 64 -10.72 -1.22 4.39
C ARG A 64 -9.34 -1.87 4.33
N ILE A 65 -8.75 -1.82 3.15
CA ILE A 65 -7.34 -2.13 2.95
C ILE A 65 -6.51 -0.97 3.53
N ALA A 66 -5.44 -1.28 4.26
CA ALA A 66 -4.52 -0.23 4.67
C ALA A 66 -3.71 0.18 3.43
N GLU A 67 -3.78 1.46 3.06
CA GLU A 67 -2.92 1.98 2.00
C GLU A 67 -1.45 1.77 2.42
N PRO A 68 -0.59 1.31 1.50
CA PRO A 68 0.83 1.23 1.81
C PRO A 68 1.33 2.63 2.16
N GLU A 69 1.95 2.79 3.33
CA GLU A 69 2.57 4.05 3.77
C GLU A 69 3.66 4.54 2.79
N ASN A 70 4.09 3.68 1.88
CA ASN A 70 5.01 3.99 0.80
C ASN A 70 4.50 3.31 -0.49
N PRO A 71 3.64 3.96 -1.28
CA PRO A 71 3.31 3.43 -2.60
C PRO A 71 4.63 3.26 -3.38
N PRO A 72 4.80 2.20 -4.20
CA PRO A 72 5.95 2.12 -5.07
C PRO A 72 6.00 3.41 -5.88
N VAL A 73 7.13 4.12 -5.84
CA VAL A 73 7.36 5.29 -6.69
C VAL A 73 7.42 4.75 -8.10
N VAL A 74 6.26 4.69 -8.76
CA VAL A 74 6.16 4.34 -10.16
C VAL A 74 6.95 5.41 -10.89
N ASP A 75 7.98 4.99 -11.62
CA ASP A 75 8.77 5.88 -12.45
C ASP A 75 7.91 6.34 -13.62
N VAL A 76 7.15 7.41 -13.38
CA VAL A 76 6.22 8.05 -14.32
C VAL A 76 6.93 8.86 -15.41
N ARG A 77 8.28 8.86 -15.42
CA ARG A 77 9.06 9.61 -16.39
C ARG A 77 8.93 9.02 -17.79
N THR A 78 8.90 9.89 -18.79
CA THR A 78 9.13 9.49 -20.17
C THR A 78 10.59 9.06 -20.36
N GLU A 79 10.88 8.27 -21.40
CA GLU A 79 12.25 7.83 -21.70
C GLU A 79 13.21 9.01 -21.91
N GLU A 80 12.70 10.13 -22.45
CA GLU A 80 13.43 11.39 -22.61
C GLU A 80 13.81 11.99 -21.25
N GLN A 81 12.87 12.08 -20.31
CA GLN A 81 13.14 12.59 -18.95
C GLN A 81 14.08 11.67 -18.14
N ARG A 82 14.16 10.38 -18.47
CA ARG A 82 15.15 9.45 -17.88
C ARG A 82 16.55 9.69 -18.43
N ALA A 83 16.67 10.13 -19.68
CA ALA A 83 17.93 10.44 -20.33
C ALA A 83 18.47 11.83 -19.96
N ASP A 84 17.59 12.75 -19.54
CA ASP A 84 17.94 14.10 -19.12
C ASP A 84 18.86 14.11 -17.89
N LYS A 85 20.02 14.75 -18.08
CA LYS A 85 21.05 14.91 -17.06
C LYS A 85 21.48 16.35 -16.98
N HIS A 86 21.86 16.76 -15.78
CA HIS A 86 22.58 17.99 -15.55
C HIS A 86 23.95 17.95 -16.26
N PRO A 87 24.58 19.11 -16.53
CA PRO A 87 25.91 19.19 -17.16
C PRO A 87 27.00 18.40 -16.42
N ASN A 88 26.81 18.13 -15.12
CA ASN A 88 27.70 17.32 -14.29
C ASN A 88 27.44 15.80 -14.38
N GLY A 89 26.52 15.37 -15.25
CA GLY A 89 26.18 13.97 -15.47
C GLY A 89 25.18 13.37 -14.46
N GLN A 90 24.70 14.15 -13.49
CA GLN A 90 23.67 13.70 -12.55
C GLN A 90 22.28 13.70 -13.19
N PRO A 91 21.37 12.79 -12.79
CA PRO A 91 19.99 12.81 -13.25
C PRO A 91 19.30 14.13 -12.93
N MET A 92 18.58 14.70 -13.90
CA MET A 92 17.83 15.93 -13.68
C MET A 92 16.51 15.70 -12.92
N TRP A 93 16.01 14.46 -12.92
CA TRP A 93 14.71 14.09 -12.36
C TRP A 93 14.82 12.93 -11.38
N ALA A 94 14.09 13.01 -10.28
CA ALA A 94 13.87 11.92 -9.34
C ALA A 94 12.98 10.84 -9.98
N PRO A 95 12.97 9.59 -9.45
CA PRO A 95 12.02 8.56 -9.88
C PRO A 95 10.55 8.99 -9.76
N SER A 96 10.25 9.92 -8.85
CA SER A 96 8.90 10.49 -8.68
C SER A 96 8.50 11.53 -9.73
N GLY A 97 9.40 11.88 -10.66
CA GLY A 97 9.20 13.00 -11.61
C GLY A 97 9.45 14.38 -11.00
N THR A 98 9.96 14.45 -9.76
CA THR A 98 10.35 15.73 -9.13
C THR A 98 11.69 16.21 -9.70
N LEU A 99 11.82 17.51 -9.99
CA LEU A 99 13.07 18.10 -10.46
C LEU A 99 14.14 18.06 -9.36
N LEU A 100 15.34 17.59 -9.71
CA LEU A 100 16.50 17.57 -8.83
C LEU A 100 17.41 18.76 -9.11
N ASP A 101 18.07 19.25 -8.07
CA ASP A 101 19.16 20.22 -8.23
C ASP A 101 20.42 19.57 -8.83
N GLU A 102 21.43 20.37 -9.13
CA GLU A 102 22.72 19.88 -9.65
C GLU A 102 23.42 18.89 -8.69
N ARG A 103 23.00 18.80 -7.43
CA ARG A 103 23.57 17.89 -6.43
C ARG A 103 22.74 16.61 -6.27
N GLY A 104 21.63 16.47 -7.00
CA GLY A 104 20.72 15.34 -6.92
C GLY A 104 19.74 15.40 -5.73
N ASN A 105 19.60 16.56 -5.08
CA ASN A 105 18.60 16.76 -4.03
C ASN A 105 17.28 17.26 -4.62
N ARG A 106 16.17 16.97 -3.95
CA ARG A 106 14.86 17.52 -4.32
C ARG A 106 14.95 19.05 -4.27
N SER A 107 14.58 19.71 -5.34
CA SER A 107 14.70 21.16 -5.44
C SER A 107 13.79 21.84 -4.41
N ILE A 108 14.35 22.70 -3.56
CA ILE A 108 13.66 23.42 -2.47
C ILE A 108 12.50 24.31 -2.95
N PHE A 109 12.44 24.59 -4.26
CA PHE A 109 11.37 25.40 -4.86
C PHE A 109 10.04 24.65 -5.02
N ASP A 110 10.00 23.33 -4.82
CA ASP A 110 8.78 22.49 -4.91
C ASP A 110 8.15 22.21 -3.53
N ASP A 111 8.81 22.60 -2.43
CA ASP A 111 8.35 22.40 -1.03
C ASP A 111 7.50 23.58 -0.51
N VAL A 112 6.97 24.40 -1.43
CA VAL A 112 6.18 25.62 -1.13
C VAL A 112 4.85 25.60 -1.89
N ASP A 113 4.08 24.53 -1.74
CA ASP A 113 2.62 24.61 -1.84
C ASP A 113 2.03 23.49 -0.95
N GLN A 114 1.67 23.89 0.26
CA GLN A 114 0.91 23.09 1.22
C GLN A 114 -0.45 23.75 1.45
#